data_AF-A0A6L8GKX9-F1
#
_entry.id   AF-A0A6L8GKX9-F1
#
_cell.length_a   1.000
_cell.length_b   1.000
_cell.length_c   1.000
_cell.angle_alpha   90.00
_cell.angle_beta   90.00
_cell.angle_gamma   90.00
#
_symmetry.space_group_name_H-M   'P 1'
#
loop_
_entity.id
_entity.type
_entity.pdbx_description
1 polymer ?
#
loop_
_entity_poly.entity_id
_entity_poly.type
_entity_poly.pdbx_seq_one_letter_code
_entity_poly.pdbx_strand_id
1 'polypeptide(L)'
;MQQVAVGDVALGDRQPLALIAGPCVIESESHALAMARAVSATARRAGVPLVFKASFDKANRTSIRSYRGPGLEAGLRILQRIKDDCGVPILTDIHEPQQAAPAAEVADVLQIPAFLSRQT
;
A
#
# COMPACT_ATOMS: atom_id res chain seq x y z
N MET A 1 -1.23 -7.47 23.47
CA MET A 1 -0.45 -7.35 22.22
C MET A 1 0.18 -5.97 22.15
N GLN A 2 1.30 -5.87 21.43
CA GLN A 2 2.00 -4.60 21.19
C GLN A 2 1.20 -3.74 20.20
N GLN A 3 1.15 -2.43 20.44
CA GLN A 3 0.56 -1.48 19.51
C GLN A 3 1.61 -1.03 18.50
N VAL A 4 1.19 -0.83 17.24
CA VAL A 4 2.02 -0.34 16.15
C VAL A 4 1.36 0.92 15.58
N ALA A 5 2.10 2.01 15.52
CA ALA A 5 1.64 3.25 14.89
C ALA A 5 2.05 3.28 13.41
N VAL A 6 1.12 3.63 12.54
CA VAL A 6 1.29 3.76 11.09
C VAL A 6 0.74 5.13 10.70
N GLY A 7 1.61 6.14 10.65
CA GLY A 7 1.17 7.53 10.54
C GLY A 7 0.25 7.90 11.71
N ASP A 8 -0.98 8.29 11.40
CA ASP A 8 -2.06 8.62 12.36
C ASP A 8 -2.91 7.41 12.77
N VAL A 9 -2.66 6.22 12.21
CA VAL A 9 -3.41 4.99 12.49
C VAL A 9 -2.70 4.16 13.57
N ALA A 10 -3.39 3.85 14.66
CA ALA A 10 -2.90 2.92 15.69
C ALA A 10 -3.49 1.52 15.50
N LEU A 11 -2.64 0.51 15.37
CA LEU A 11 -3.02 -0.89 15.19
C LEU A 11 -2.71 -1.71 16.46
N GLY A 12 -3.61 -2.60 16.85
CA GLY A 12 -3.42 -3.54 17.96
C GLY A 12 -4.55 -3.53 19.00
N ASP A 13 -4.29 -4.15 20.15
CA ASP A 13 -5.31 -4.32 21.21
C ASP A 13 -5.86 -2.96 21.68
N ARG A 14 -7.18 -2.94 21.90
CA ARG A 14 -7.96 -1.78 22.38
C ARG A 14 -7.99 -0.58 21.42
N GLN A 15 -7.56 -0.77 20.16
CA GLN A 15 -7.77 0.19 19.08
C GLN A 15 -9.03 -0.17 18.28
N PRO A 16 -9.69 0.80 17.61
CA PRO A 16 -10.76 0.49 16.68
C PRO A 16 -10.26 -0.39 15.52
N LEU A 17 -11.19 -1.11 14.88
CA LEU A 17 -10.87 -1.87 13.68
C LEU A 17 -10.38 -0.93 12.58
N ALA A 18 -9.14 -1.13 12.12
CA ALA A 18 -8.57 -0.41 10.99
C ALA A 18 -8.78 -1.19 9.67
N LEU A 19 -8.92 -0.46 8.58
CA LEU A 19 -9.08 -0.98 7.23
C LEU A 19 -7.77 -0.82 6.44
N ILE A 20 -7.29 -1.90 5.84
CA ILE A 20 -6.26 -1.86 4.79
C ILE A 20 -6.97 -2.11 3.46
N ALA A 21 -7.02 -1.12 2.58
CA ALA A 21 -7.80 -1.22 1.35
C ALA A 21 -7.20 -0.43 0.19
N GLY A 22 -7.47 -0.90 -1.02
CA GLY A 22 -7.06 -0.28 -2.27
C GLY A 22 -6.97 -1.32 -3.39
N PRO A 23 -6.51 -0.94 -4.59
CA PRO A 23 -6.45 -1.85 -5.72
C PRO A 23 -5.37 -2.91 -5.49
N CYS A 24 -5.52 -4.06 -6.14
CA CYS A 24 -4.53 -5.13 -6.05
C CYS A 24 -3.16 -4.66 -6.56
N VAL A 25 -3.14 -4.01 -7.73
CA VAL A 25 -1.98 -3.43 -8.41
C VAL A 25 -2.32 -2.03 -8.91
N ILE A 26 -1.33 -1.16 -9.05
CA ILE A 26 -1.51 0.11 -9.73
C ILE A 26 -1.72 -0.16 -11.23
N GLU A 27 -2.94 0.02 -11.70
CA GLU A 27 -3.29 -0.14 -13.13
C GLU A 27 -2.96 1.12 -13.93
N SER A 28 -3.27 2.29 -13.36
CA SER A 28 -2.89 3.60 -13.87
C SER A 28 -2.95 4.61 -12.73
N GLU A 29 -2.26 5.75 -12.90
CA GLU A 29 -2.24 6.83 -11.90
C GLU A 29 -3.65 7.41 -11.67
N SER A 30 -4.41 7.66 -12.75
CA SER A 30 -5.77 8.19 -12.66
C SER A 30 -6.71 7.24 -11.93
N HIS A 31 -6.65 5.94 -12.23
CA HIS A 31 -7.45 4.92 -11.55
C HIS A 31 -7.10 4.82 -10.07
N ALA A 32 -5.80 4.76 -9.74
CA ALA A 32 -5.34 4.63 -8.37
C ALA A 32 -5.74 5.86 -7.51
N LEU A 33 -5.59 7.07 -8.05
CA LEU A 33 -6.03 8.31 -7.38
C LEU A 33 -7.54 8.37 -7.20
N ALA A 34 -8.32 8.01 -8.23
CA ALA A 34 -9.78 8.00 -8.13
C ALA A 34 -10.25 7.03 -7.04
N MET A 35 -9.68 5.83 -7.00
CA MET A 35 -9.99 4.83 -5.97
C MET A 35 -9.57 5.30 -4.58
N ALA A 36 -8.36 5.84 -4.43
CA ALA A 36 -7.87 6.35 -3.16
C ALA A 36 -8.80 7.42 -2.58
N ARG A 37 -9.21 8.39 -3.40
CA ARG A 37 -10.15 9.46 -3.00
C ARG A 37 -11.50 8.89 -2.55
N ALA A 38 -12.04 7.93 -3.30
CA ALA A 38 -13.33 7.32 -2.99
C ALA A 38 -13.30 6.50 -1.70
N VAL A 39 -12.26 5.68 -1.52
CA VAL A 39 -12.07 4.83 -0.34
C VAL A 39 -11.78 5.68 0.89
N SER A 40 -10.89 6.67 0.79
CA SER A 40 -10.57 7.58 1.91
C SER A 40 -11.79 8.38 2.35
N ALA A 41 -12.57 8.92 1.41
CA ALA A 41 -13.80 9.65 1.74
C ALA A 41 -14.82 8.74 2.44
N THR A 42 -14.93 7.48 2.02
CA THR A 42 -15.86 6.51 2.60
C THR A 42 -15.43 6.08 3.99
N ALA A 43 -14.14 5.76 4.19
CA ALA A 43 -13.57 5.42 5.48
C ALA A 43 -13.75 6.56 6.49
N ARG A 44 -13.49 7.82 6.08
CA ARG A 44 -13.74 9.01 6.91
C ARG A 44 -15.19 9.15 7.33
N ARG A 45 -16.15 9.03 6.40
CA ARG A 45 -17.58 9.10 6.73
C ARG A 45 -18.02 7.99 7.69
N ALA A 46 -17.40 6.82 7.59
CA ALA A 46 -17.67 5.69 8.46
C ALA A 46 -16.92 5.75 9.81
N GLY A 47 -16.00 6.70 10.00
CA GLY A 47 -15.15 6.76 11.19
C GLY A 47 -14.15 5.60 11.30
N VAL A 48 -13.78 4.97 10.18
CA VAL A 48 -12.88 3.82 10.13
C VAL A 48 -11.48 4.29 9.76
N PRO A 49 -10.44 4.00 10.57
CA PRO A 49 -9.05 4.26 10.21
C PRO A 49 -8.66 3.51 8.92
N LEU A 50 -7.91 4.15 8.03
CA LEU A 50 -7.56 3.58 6.72
C LEU A 50 -6.04 3.63 6.51
N VAL A 51 -5.47 2.52 6.05
CA VAL A 51 -4.18 2.46 5.36
C VAL A 51 -4.46 2.10 3.90
N PHE A 52 -4.04 2.96 2.97
CA PHE A 52 -4.25 2.70 1.55
C PHE A 52 -3.20 1.72 1.03
N LYS A 53 -3.64 0.70 0.30
CA LYS A 53 -2.78 -0.37 -0.22
C LYS A 53 -2.81 -0.41 -1.74
N ALA A 54 -1.65 -0.46 -2.38
CA ALA A 54 -1.52 -0.88 -3.78
C ALA A 54 -0.13 -1.46 -4.05
N SER A 55 -0.04 -2.43 -4.95
CA SER A 55 1.24 -3.00 -5.40
C SER A 55 1.77 -2.23 -6.62
N PHE A 56 3.06 -1.90 -6.64
CA PHE A 56 3.73 -1.37 -7.85
C PHE A 56 4.20 -2.47 -8.81
N ASP A 57 4.36 -3.69 -8.31
CA ASP A 57 4.74 -4.87 -9.09
C ASP A 57 3.99 -6.13 -8.59
N LYS A 58 3.64 -7.03 -9.49
CA LYS A 58 3.03 -8.34 -9.21
C LYS A 58 3.98 -9.42 -9.72
N ALA A 59 4.97 -9.80 -8.92
CA ALA A 59 5.98 -10.77 -9.30
C ALA A 59 5.46 -12.22 -9.43
N ASN A 60 4.23 -12.48 -8.97
CA ASN A 60 3.63 -13.81 -8.89
C ASN A 60 2.63 -14.12 -10.02
N ARG A 61 2.87 -13.61 -11.24
CA ARG A 61 2.02 -13.92 -12.42
C ARG A 61 2.41 -15.27 -13.02
N THR A 62 1.41 -15.99 -13.52
CA THR A 62 1.61 -17.29 -14.19
C THR A 62 2.26 -17.18 -15.57
N SER A 63 2.26 -15.99 -16.18
CA SER A 63 2.88 -15.71 -17.48
C SER A 63 3.71 -14.44 -17.42
N ILE A 64 4.90 -14.47 -18.02
CA ILE A 64 5.81 -13.32 -18.12
C ILE A 64 5.23 -12.16 -18.95
N ARG A 65 4.28 -12.43 -19.84
CA ARG A 65 3.63 -11.41 -20.69
C ARG A 65 2.50 -10.65 -19.98
N SER A 66 2.14 -11.09 -18.78
CA SER A 66 1.12 -10.42 -17.99
C SER A 66 1.57 -9.03 -17.54
N TYR A 67 0.68 -8.04 -17.60
CA TYR A 67 0.92 -6.74 -16.95
C TYR A 67 1.21 -6.93 -15.46
N ARG A 68 2.29 -6.35 -14.95
CA ARG A 68 2.70 -6.51 -13.55
C ARG A 68 2.53 -5.26 -12.70
N GLY A 69 2.26 -4.11 -13.31
CA GLY A 69 2.29 -2.83 -12.63
C GLY A 69 3.24 -1.86 -13.32
N PRO A 70 3.30 -0.62 -12.83
CA PRO A 70 4.16 0.43 -13.38
C PRO A 70 5.66 0.24 -13.04
N GLY A 71 5.99 -0.71 -12.16
CA GLY A 71 7.35 -0.88 -11.64
C GLY A 71 7.67 0.07 -10.49
N LEU A 72 8.86 -0.08 -9.92
CA LEU A 72 9.26 0.57 -8.67
C LEU A 72 9.19 2.10 -8.74
N GLU A 73 9.96 2.74 -9.62
CA GLU A 73 10.06 4.21 -9.68
C GLU A 73 8.71 4.90 -9.94
N ALA A 74 8.03 4.49 -11.01
CA ALA A 74 6.74 5.07 -11.37
C ALA A 74 5.65 4.74 -10.34
N GLY A 75 5.68 3.54 -9.77
CA GLY A 75 4.76 3.13 -8.72
C GLY A 75 4.93 3.95 -7.44
N LEU A 76 6.16 4.12 -6.95
CA LEU A 76 6.45 4.91 -5.76
C LEU A 76 6.07 6.39 -5.96
N ARG A 77 6.34 6.97 -7.14
CA ARG A 77 5.86 8.32 -7.48
C ARG A 77 4.34 8.46 -7.37
N ILE A 78 3.59 7.46 -7.88
CA ILE A 78 2.12 7.46 -7.81
C ILE A 78 1.64 7.29 -6.36
N LEU A 79 2.27 6.41 -5.58
CA LEU A 79 1.94 6.20 -4.17
C LEU A 79 2.20 7.45 -3.33
N GLN A 80 3.32 8.16 -3.56
CA GLN A 80 3.60 9.44 -2.92
C GLN A 80 2.51 10.46 -3.23
N ARG A 81 2.11 10.57 -4.50
CA ARG A 81 1.02 11.46 -4.90
C ARG A 81 -0.30 11.11 -4.21
N ILE A 82 -0.62 9.82 -4.06
CA ILE A 82 -1.81 9.39 -3.31
C ILE A 82 -1.71 9.80 -1.84
N LYS A 83 -0.55 9.61 -1.22
CA LYS A 83 -0.26 10.00 0.16
C LYS A 83 -0.52 11.49 0.37
N ASP A 84 0.02 12.33 -0.53
CA ASP A 84 -0.12 13.79 -0.48
C ASP A 84 -1.57 14.24 -0.75
N ASP A 85 -2.20 13.74 -1.82
CA ASP A 85 -3.55 14.14 -2.24
C ASP A 85 -4.63 13.69 -1.23
N CYS A 86 -4.48 12.48 -0.70
CA CYS A 86 -5.52 11.85 0.10
C CYS A 86 -5.21 11.93 1.60
N GLY A 87 -3.99 12.23 2.03
CA GLY A 87 -3.61 12.29 3.45
C GLY A 87 -3.89 10.98 4.16
N VAL A 88 -3.43 9.86 3.60
CA VAL A 88 -3.60 8.51 4.15
C VAL A 88 -2.26 7.77 4.17
N PRO A 89 -1.98 6.95 5.19
CA PRO A 89 -0.79 6.10 5.20
C PRO A 89 -0.81 5.09 4.05
N ILE A 90 0.37 4.75 3.53
CA ILE A 90 0.57 3.87 2.39
C ILE A 90 1.16 2.53 2.83
N LEU A 91 0.60 1.45 2.27
CA LEU A 91 1.16 0.11 2.31
C LEU A 91 1.46 -0.39 0.89
N THR A 92 2.66 -0.92 0.67
CA THR A 92 3.03 -1.66 -0.56
C THR A 92 3.84 -2.90 -0.21
N ASP A 93 3.77 -3.91 -1.08
CA ASP A 93 4.65 -5.08 -1.02
C ASP A 93 5.96 -4.86 -1.77
N ILE A 94 7.00 -5.54 -1.30
CA ILE A 94 8.31 -5.65 -1.94
C ILE A 94 8.62 -7.11 -2.27
N HIS A 95 9.38 -7.34 -3.33
CA HIS A 95 9.70 -8.67 -3.84
C HIS A 95 11.19 -8.99 -3.80
N GLU A 96 12.04 -7.97 -3.65
CA GLU A 96 13.49 -8.10 -3.55
C GLU A 96 14.04 -7.21 -2.42
N PRO A 97 15.10 -7.60 -1.69
CA PRO A 97 15.64 -6.82 -0.57
C PRO A 97 16.02 -5.38 -0.94
N GLN A 98 16.56 -5.18 -2.14
CA GLN A 98 17.00 -3.88 -2.64
C GLN A 98 15.85 -2.89 -2.84
N GLN A 99 14.60 -3.37 -2.92
CA GLN A 99 13.41 -2.53 -3.01
C GLN A 99 13.01 -1.93 -1.66
N ALA A 100 13.47 -2.50 -0.54
CA ALA A 100 13.04 -2.09 0.80
C ALA A 100 13.37 -0.63 1.10
N ALA A 101 14.61 -0.22 0.87
CA ALA A 101 15.07 1.15 1.14
C ALA A 101 14.28 2.20 0.34
N PRO A 102 14.20 2.15 -1.01
CA PRO A 102 13.44 3.14 -1.77
C PRO A 102 11.93 3.08 -1.49
N ALA A 103 11.35 1.88 -1.26
CA ALA A 103 9.94 1.79 -0.92
C ALA A 103 9.62 2.42 0.44
N ALA A 104 10.52 2.31 1.43
CA ALA A 104 10.36 2.91 2.76
C ALA A 104 10.43 4.45 2.77
N GLU A 105 10.98 5.07 1.72
CA GLU A 105 10.95 6.54 1.59
C GLU A 105 9.54 7.08 1.38
N VAL A 106 8.63 6.24 0.84
CA VAL A 106 7.25 6.62 0.50
C VAL A 106 6.23 5.90 1.40
N ALA A 107 6.37 4.59 1.54
CA ALA A 107 5.41 3.74 2.24
C ALA A 107 5.59 3.78 3.77
N ASP A 108 4.47 3.81 4.48
CA ASP A 108 4.44 3.74 5.95
C ASP A 108 4.48 2.28 6.45
N VAL A 109 4.10 1.34 5.58
CA VAL A 109 4.17 -0.11 5.85
C VAL A 109 4.73 -0.84 4.64
N LEU A 110 5.77 -1.64 4.86
CA LEU A 110 6.26 -2.61 3.87
C LEU A 110 5.66 -3.98 4.16
N GLN A 111 5.03 -4.57 3.15
CA GLN A 111 4.48 -5.91 3.23
C GLN A 111 5.43 -6.93 2.62
N ILE A 112 5.69 -8.01 3.36
CA ILE A 112 6.38 -9.20 2.84
C ILE A 112 5.33 -10.15 2.23
N PRO A 113 5.39 -10.44 0.92
CA PRO A 113 4.52 -11.44 0.31
C PRO A 113 4.63 -12.79 1.01
N ALA A 114 3.52 -13.51 1.13
CA ALA A 114 3.46 -14.78 1.86
C ALA A 114 4.51 -15.81 1.37
N PHE A 115 4.76 -15.87 0.06
CA PHE A 115 5.75 -16.78 -0.54
C PHE A 115 7.21 -16.40 -0.25
N LEU A 116 7.44 -15.19 0.29
CA LEU A 116 8.76 -14.69 0.69
C LEU A 116 8.93 -14.66 2.22
N SER A 117 7.93 -15.07 3.00
CA SER A 117 7.90 -14.93 4.48
C SER A 117 9.01 -15.68 5.24
N ARG A 118 9.77 -16.54 4.57
CA ARG A 118 10.86 -17.35 5.15
C ARG A 118 12.23 -17.09 4.51
N GLN A 119 12.34 -16.06 3.67
CA GLN A 119 13.62 -15.68 3.07
C GLN A 119 14.39 -14.83 4.09
N THR A 120 15.56 -15.31 4.51
CA THR A 120 16.43 -14.67 5.51
C THR A 120 17.59 -13.93 4.84
#